data_AF-X1F691-F1
#
_entry.id   AF-X1F691-F1
#
_cell.length_a   1.000
_cell.length_b   1.000
_cell.length_c   1.000
_cell.angle_alpha   90.00
_cell.angle_beta   90.00
_cell.angle_gamma   90.00
#
_symmetry.space_group_name_H-M   'P 1'
#
loop_
_entity.id
_entity.type
_entity.pdbx_description
1 polymer ?
#
loop_
_entity_poly.entity_id
_entity_poly.type
_entity_poly.pdbx_seq_one_letter_code
_entity_poly.pdbx_strand_id
1 'polypeptide(L)'
;GIKSPLKEARLTKAEIRSLSHKMSLPTWNKPSLACLASRIPYGTRITREKLKRIDEGERFLKGLGIRQLRIRDHDGIARIEVAHEEMSLFWQENMVRLIIDKLKRLGYTYVTLDLEGYRPGSMNEVLEKR
;
A
#
# COMPACT_ATOMS: atom_id res chain seq x y z
N GLY A 1 -15.44 27.05 -8.10
CA GLY A 1 -14.86 25.73 -8.40
C GLY A 1 -13.40 25.69 -7.96
N ILE A 2 -12.83 24.49 -7.82
CA ILE A 2 -11.41 24.30 -7.49
C ILE A 2 -10.56 24.52 -8.76
N LYS A 3 -9.54 25.37 -8.70
CA LYS A 3 -8.56 25.54 -9.79
C LYS A 3 -7.41 24.54 -9.63
N SER A 4 -6.85 24.06 -10.74
CA SER A 4 -5.73 23.11 -10.74
C SER A 4 -4.57 23.65 -11.59
N PRO A 5 -3.84 24.67 -11.10
CA PRO A 5 -2.88 25.44 -11.92
C PRO A 5 -1.81 24.59 -12.61
N LEU A 6 -1.29 23.55 -11.94
CA LEU A 6 -0.28 22.66 -12.53
C LEU A 6 -0.85 21.81 -13.69
N LYS A 7 -2.13 21.42 -13.60
CA LYS A 7 -2.83 20.69 -14.66
C LYS A 7 -3.19 21.63 -15.81
N GLU A 8 -3.63 22.84 -15.50
CA GLU A 8 -3.90 23.90 -16.48
C GLU A 8 -2.63 24.27 -17.27
N ALA A 9 -1.48 24.29 -16.60
CA ALA A 9 -0.16 24.45 -17.20
C ALA A 9 0.39 23.20 -17.90
N ARG A 10 -0.37 22.09 -17.94
CA ARG A 10 0.00 20.81 -18.57
C ARG A 10 1.32 20.19 -18.07
N LEU A 11 1.73 20.51 -16.84
CA LEU A 11 2.96 19.96 -16.27
C LEU A 11 2.80 18.47 -15.97
N THR A 12 3.76 17.68 -16.45
CA THR A 12 3.89 16.26 -16.14
C THR A 12 4.44 16.04 -14.73
N LYS A 13 4.28 14.82 -14.21
CA LYS A 13 4.82 14.44 -12.89
C LYS A 13 6.34 14.60 -12.81
N ALA A 14 7.06 14.33 -13.91
CA ALA A 14 8.51 14.47 -13.96
C ALA A 14 8.93 15.95 -13.86
N GLU A 15 8.26 16.82 -14.60
CA GLU A 15 8.51 18.27 -14.56
C GLU A 15 8.22 18.86 -13.18
N ILE A 16 7.09 18.49 -12.57
CA ILE A 16 6.72 18.94 -11.22
C ILE A 16 7.81 18.55 -10.21
N ARG A 17 8.35 17.33 -10.29
CA ARG A 17 9.44 16.87 -9.40
C ARG A 17 10.74 17.62 -9.65
N SER A 18 11.11 17.84 -10.91
CA SER A 18 12.31 18.60 -11.28
C SER A 18 12.25 20.05 -10.78
N LEU A 19 11.12 20.73 -11.01
CA LEU A 19 10.88 22.09 -10.53
C LEU A 19 10.90 22.15 -9.00
N SER A 20 10.23 21.21 -8.33
CA SER A 20 10.22 21.12 -6.86
C SER A 20 11.63 20.90 -6.29
N HIS A 21 12.46 20.08 -6.94
CA HIS A 21 13.85 19.86 -6.55
C HIS A 21 14.70 21.12 -6.73
N LYS A 22 14.55 21.84 -7.85
CA LYS A 22 15.23 23.13 -8.09
C LYS A 22 14.88 24.19 -7.04
N MET A 23 13.67 24.12 -6.50
CA MET A 23 13.20 25.01 -5.42
C MET A 23 13.53 24.47 -4.02
N SER A 24 14.33 23.41 -3.90
CA SER A 24 14.70 22.79 -2.62
C SER A 24 13.51 22.36 -1.76
N LEU A 25 12.39 21.99 -2.38
CA LEU A 25 11.21 21.54 -1.64
C LEU A 25 11.45 20.11 -1.09
N PRO A 26 11.29 19.85 0.21
CA PRO A 26 11.58 18.55 0.83
C PRO A 26 10.66 17.42 0.34
N THR A 27 9.56 17.76 -0.34
CA THR A 27 8.57 16.84 -0.87
C THR A 27 8.81 16.41 -2.32
N TRP A 28 9.88 16.90 -2.97
CA TRP A 28 10.11 16.68 -4.40
C TRP A 28 10.11 15.20 -4.82
N ASN A 29 10.59 14.30 -3.94
CA ASN A 29 10.58 12.85 -4.18
C ASN A 29 9.66 12.08 -3.22
N LYS A 30 8.69 12.75 -2.59
CA LYS A 30 7.76 12.07 -1.69
C LYS A 30 6.88 11.11 -2.50
N PRO A 31 6.79 9.82 -2.12
CA PRO A 31 5.91 8.88 -2.80
C PRO A 31 4.45 9.30 -2.63
N SER A 32 3.63 8.97 -3.63
CA SER A 32 2.19 9.25 -3.59
C SER A 32 1.56 8.49 -2.43
N LEU A 33 1.03 9.21 -1.44
CA LEU A 33 0.31 8.61 -0.31
C LEU A 33 -1.09 8.22 -0.77
N ALA A 34 -1.35 6.92 -0.85
CA ALA A 34 -2.69 6.40 -1.04
C ALA A 34 -3.37 6.24 0.33
N CYS A 35 -4.61 6.71 0.46
CA CYS A 35 -5.43 6.54 1.67
C CYS A 35 -5.52 5.06 2.08
N LEU A 36 -5.51 4.76 3.38
CA LEU A 36 -5.67 3.40 3.91
C LEU A 36 -6.98 2.75 3.44
N ALA A 37 -8.01 3.54 3.17
CA ALA A 37 -9.28 3.07 2.60
C ALA A 37 -9.09 2.26 1.30
N SER A 38 -8.04 2.54 0.51
CA SER A 38 -7.79 1.81 -0.74
C SER A 38 -7.36 0.34 -0.50
N ARG A 39 -7.12 -0.07 0.75
CA ARG A 39 -6.76 -1.44 1.12
C ARG A 39 -8.00 -2.29 1.43
N ILE A 40 -9.16 -1.67 1.51
CA ILE A 40 -10.43 -2.32 1.79
C ILE A 40 -11.19 -2.49 0.45
N PRO A 41 -11.76 -3.67 0.16
CA PRO A 41 -12.59 -3.91 -1.02
C PRO A 41 -13.73 -2.91 -1.19
N TYR A 42 -14.08 -2.66 -2.46
CA TYR A 42 -15.24 -1.87 -2.80
C TYR A 42 -16.52 -2.52 -2.26
N GLY A 43 -17.46 -1.70 -1.79
CA GLY A 43 -18.69 -2.18 -1.17
C GLY A 43 -18.53 -2.63 0.29
N THR A 44 -17.31 -2.77 0.80
CA THR A 44 -17.07 -3.14 2.19
C THR A 44 -17.10 -1.90 3.10
N ARG A 45 -17.79 -2.03 4.24
CA ARG A 45 -17.84 -0.96 5.26
C ARG A 45 -16.44 -0.70 5.82
N ILE A 46 -15.99 0.56 5.74
CA ILE A 46 -14.77 1.02 6.38
C ILE A 46 -15.06 1.25 7.86
N THR A 47 -14.25 0.63 8.73
CA THR A 47 -14.30 0.85 10.18
C THR A 47 -12.94 1.27 10.71
N ARG A 48 -12.92 1.90 11.89
CA ARG A 48 -11.68 2.35 12.54
C ARG A 48 -10.77 1.17 12.86
N GLU A 49 -11.34 0.03 13.23
CA GLU A 49 -10.64 -1.20 13.58
C GLU A 49 -9.92 -1.77 12.35
N LYS A 50 -10.61 -1.85 11.19
CA LYS A 50 -10.01 -2.27 9.92
C LYS A 50 -8.84 -1.36 9.54
N LEU A 51 -9.04 -0.04 9.57
CA LEU A 51 -7.97 0.92 9.26
C LEU A 51 -6.78 0.79 10.22
N LYS A 52 -7.04 0.62 11.52
CA LYS A 52 -6.00 0.49 12.54
C LYS A 52 -5.17 -0.78 12.34
N ARG A 53 -5.80 -1.93 12.11
CA ARG A 53 -5.05 -3.19 11.88
C ARG A 53 -4.24 -3.16 10.59
N ILE A 54 -4.73 -2.50 9.54
CA ILE A 54 -3.98 -2.29 8.29
C ILE A 54 -2.77 -1.40 8.56
N ASP A 55 -2.94 -0.24 9.20
CA ASP A 55 -1.84 0.68 9.51
C ASP A 55 -0.76 0.01 10.37
N GLU A 56 -1.16 -0.66 11.45
CA GLU A 56 -0.23 -1.36 12.33
C GLU A 56 0.50 -2.50 11.63
N GLY A 57 -0.19 -3.25 10.78
CA GLY A 57 0.42 -4.31 9.96
C GLY A 57 1.41 -3.74 8.94
N GLU A 58 1.04 -2.69 8.22
CA GLU A 58 1.92 -2.07 7.22
C GLU A 58 3.16 -1.43 7.90
N ARG A 59 3.00 -0.79 9.07
CA ARG A 59 4.11 -0.21 9.83
C ARG A 59 5.06 -1.29 10.35
N PHE A 60 4.52 -2.41 10.82
CA PHE A 60 5.32 -3.54 11.24
C PHE A 60 6.16 -4.11 10.10
N LEU A 61 5.55 -4.39 8.94
CA LEU A 61 6.26 -4.91 7.77
C LEU A 61 7.32 -3.92 7.24
N LYS A 62 7.05 -2.61 7.30
CA LYS A 62 8.05 -1.58 7.00
C LYS A 62 9.24 -1.63 7.97
N GLY A 63 9.01 -1.93 9.23
CA GLY A 63 10.05 -2.14 10.24
C GLY A 63 10.97 -3.33 9.94
N LEU A 64 10.52 -4.29 9.12
CA LEU A 64 11.33 -5.42 8.65
C LEU A 64 12.16 -5.10 7.39
N GLY A 65 12.13 -3.85 6.92
CA GLY A 65 12.89 -3.39 5.76
C GLY A 65 12.11 -3.38 4.44
N ILE A 66 10.84 -3.77 4.43
CA ILE A 66 9.99 -3.76 3.23
C ILE A 66 9.57 -2.30 2.94
N ARG A 67 9.96 -1.79 1.77
CA ARG A 67 9.78 -0.38 1.41
C ARG A 67 8.44 -0.16 0.71
N GLN A 68 8.05 -1.09 -0.16
CA GLN A 68 6.87 -0.95 -1.00
C GLN A 68 5.90 -2.09 -0.73
N LEU A 69 4.91 -1.82 0.13
CA LEU A 69 3.93 -2.83 0.52
C LEU A 69 2.51 -2.29 0.67
N ARG A 70 1.55 -3.19 0.55
CA ARG A 70 0.16 -3.01 0.97
C ARG A 70 -0.35 -4.26 1.66
N ILE A 71 -1.15 -4.08 2.70
CA ILE A 71 -1.97 -5.16 3.25
C ILE A 71 -3.40 -4.90 2.80
N ARG A 72 -3.94 -5.76 1.93
CA ARG A 72 -5.37 -5.73 1.58
C ARG A 72 -6.15 -6.54 2.59
N ASP A 73 -7.24 -5.95 3.06
CA ASP A 73 -8.10 -6.53 4.09
C ASP A 73 -9.34 -7.14 3.42
N HIS A 74 -9.32 -8.47 3.25
CA HIS A 74 -10.42 -9.23 2.68
C HIS A 74 -11.09 -10.05 3.79
N ASP A 75 -11.90 -9.38 4.61
CA ASP A 75 -12.76 -9.97 5.64
C ASP A 75 -12.08 -11.09 6.46
N GLY A 76 -10.95 -10.73 7.09
CA GLY A 76 -10.17 -11.65 7.92
C GLY A 76 -8.95 -12.25 7.20
N ILE A 77 -8.81 -12.03 5.90
CA ILE A 77 -7.60 -12.36 5.14
C ILE A 77 -6.74 -11.10 5.01
N ALA A 78 -5.50 -11.16 5.47
CA ALA A 78 -4.46 -10.19 5.14
C ALA A 78 -3.76 -10.64 3.86
N ARG A 79 -4.12 -10.05 2.72
CA ARG A 79 -3.39 -10.26 1.46
C ARG A 79 -2.28 -9.24 1.32
N ILE A 80 -1.04 -9.70 1.48
CA ILE A 80 0.15 -8.86 1.44
C ILE A 80 0.60 -8.71 -0.01
N GLU A 81 0.80 -7.48 -0.46
CA GLU A 81 1.40 -7.13 -1.74
C GLU A 81 2.74 -6.45 -1.46
N VAL A 82 3.85 -6.97 -1.99
CA VAL A 82 5.20 -6.37 -1.87
C VAL A 82 5.87 -6.23 -3.23
N ALA A 83 6.91 -5.40 -3.34
CA ALA A 83 7.74 -5.39 -4.54
C ALA A 83 8.39 -6.78 -4.77
N HIS A 84 8.60 -7.17 -6.02
CA HIS A 84 9.03 -8.53 -6.36
C HIS A 84 10.40 -8.85 -5.77
N GLU A 85 11.29 -7.86 -5.72
CA GLU A 85 12.63 -7.97 -5.14
C GLU A 85 12.59 -8.22 -3.62
N GLU A 86 11.50 -7.82 -2.96
CA GLU A 86 11.29 -7.94 -1.51
C GLU A 86 10.58 -9.26 -1.13
N MET A 87 10.09 -10.04 -2.12
CA MET A 87 9.38 -11.31 -1.85
C MET A 87 10.25 -12.36 -1.17
N SER A 88 11.57 -12.34 -1.42
CA SER A 88 12.51 -13.30 -0.82
C SER A 88 12.47 -13.35 0.72
N LEU A 89 12.03 -12.28 1.39
CA LEU A 89 11.83 -12.24 2.85
C LEU A 89 10.77 -13.25 3.32
N PHE A 90 9.78 -13.56 2.50
CA PHE A 90 8.68 -14.47 2.83
C PHE A 90 9.04 -15.95 2.60
N TRP A 91 10.30 -16.23 2.20
CA TRP A 91 10.82 -17.59 1.98
C TRP A 91 11.66 -18.02 3.20
N GLN A 92 11.98 -17.07 4.10
CA GLN A 92 12.72 -17.30 5.32
C GLN A 92 11.75 -17.73 6.43
N GLU A 93 11.88 -18.96 6.93
CA GLU A 93 10.92 -19.55 7.85
C GLU A 93 10.70 -18.72 9.13
N ASN A 94 11.78 -18.24 9.74
CA ASN A 94 11.76 -17.37 10.91
C ASN A 94 10.99 -16.06 10.64
N MET A 95 11.20 -15.45 9.46
CA MET A 95 10.51 -14.22 9.06
C MET A 95 9.02 -14.47 8.85
N VAL A 96 8.67 -15.56 8.16
CA VAL A 96 7.27 -15.93 7.90
C VAL A 96 6.51 -16.18 9.20
N ARG A 97 7.10 -16.93 10.14
CA ARG A 97 6.49 -17.17 11.47
C ARG A 97 6.24 -15.85 12.21
N LEU A 98 7.22 -14.96 12.22
CA LEU A 98 7.11 -13.65 12.86
C LEU A 98 5.97 -12.79 12.25
N ILE A 99 5.88 -12.78 10.91
CA ILE A 99 4.83 -12.05 10.18
C ILE A 99 3.45 -12.62 10.49
N ILE A 100 3.29 -13.95 10.40
CA ILE A 100 2.03 -14.64 10.69
C ILE A 100 1.57 -14.32 12.12
N ASP A 101 2.44 -14.47 13.10
CA ASP A 101 2.11 -14.23 14.51
C ASP A 101 1.67 -12.80 14.76
N LYS A 102 2.38 -11.83 14.16
CA LYS A 102 2.02 -10.42 14.31
C LYS A 102 0.67 -10.12 13.67
N LEU A 103 0.42 -10.56 12.43
CA LEU A 103 -0.82 -10.26 11.72
C LEU A 103 -2.02 -11.00 12.33
N LYS A 104 -1.85 -12.24 12.82
CA LYS A 104 -2.91 -12.94 13.55
C LYS A 104 -3.31 -12.22 14.84
N ARG A 105 -2.35 -11.68 15.59
CA ARG A 105 -2.64 -10.83 16.77
C ARG A 105 -3.38 -9.54 16.43
N LEU A 106 -3.29 -9.06 15.18
CA LEU A 106 -4.06 -7.91 14.69
C LEU A 106 -5.48 -8.29 14.21
N GLY A 107 -5.88 -9.55 14.37
CA GLY A 107 -7.24 -10.02 14.08
C GLY A 107 -7.45 -10.55 12.66
N TYR A 108 -6.38 -10.96 11.96
CA TYR A 108 -6.50 -11.71 10.71
C TYR A 108 -6.57 -13.22 10.98
N THR A 109 -7.49 -13.91 10.32
CA THR A 109 -7.61 -15.38 10.34
C THR A 109 -6.55 -16.02 9.44
N TYR A 110 -6.36 -15.44 8.25
CA TYR A 110 -5.42 -15.93 7.25
C TYR A 110 -4.45 -14.83 6.83
N VAL A 111 -3.21 -15.22 6.55
CA VAL A 111 -2.16 -14.35 6.04
C VAL A 111 -1.71 -14.93 4.72
N THR A 112 -1.79 -14.16 3.65
CA THR A 112 -1.47 -14.60 2.29
C THR A 112 -0.53 -13.60 1.63
N LEU A 113 0.25 -14.09 0.67
CA LEU A 113 1.08 -13.26 -0.20
C LEU A 113 0.47 -13.25 -1.59
N ASP A 114 0.33 -12.06 -2.16
CA ASP A 114 -0.04 -11.88 -3.56
C ASP A 114 1.19 -12.14 -4.44
N LEU A 115 1.14 -13.21 -5.23
CA LEU A 115 2.26 -13.64 -6.07
C LEU A 115 2.48 -12.71 -7.27
N GLU A 116 1.49 -11.89 -7.65
CA GLU A 116 1.70 -10.83 -8.63
C GLU A 116 2.41 -9.61 -8.03
N GLY A 117 2.52 -9.55 -6.69
CA GLY A 117 3.20 -8.49 -5.97
C GLY A 117 2.46 -7.16 -5.97
N TYR A 118 3.18 -6.10 -5.61
CA TYR A 118 2.63 -4.75 -5.56
C TYR A 118 2.39 -4.20 -6.96
N ARG A 119 1.13 -3.84 -7.25
CA ARG A 119 0.74 -3.16 -8.48
C ARG A 119 -0.23 -2.00 -8.20
N PRO A 120 -0.05 -0.81 -8.81
CA PRO A 120 -1.05 0.24 -8.76
C PRO A 120 -2.38 -0.25 -9.33
N GLY A 121 -3.49 -0.02 -8.64
CA GLY A 121 -4.81 -0.41 -9.14
C GLY A 121 -5.16 -1.89 -9.02
N SER A 122 -4.43 -2.72 -8.27
CA SER A 122 -4.77 -4.15 -8.09
C SER A 122 -6.21 -4.41 -7.56
N MET A 123 -6.82 -3.44 -6.88
CA MET A 123 -8.22 -3.52 -6.43
C MET A 123 -9.25 -3.31 -7.54
N ASN A 124 -8.84 -2.81 -8.70
CA ASN A 124 -9.72 -2.55 -9.84
C ASN A 124 -9.92 -3.80 -10.71
N GLU A 125 -9.11 -4.84 -10.53
CA GLU A 125 -9.17 -6.05 -11.34
C GLU A 125 -10.48 -6.84 -11.15
N VAL A 126 -11.10 -6.68 -9.97
CA VAL A 126 -12.42 -7.24 -9.66
C VAL A 126 -13.58 -6.38 -10.14
N LEU A 127 -13.31 -5.17 -10.65
CA LEU A 127 -14.34 -4.33 -11.26
C LEU A 127 -14.51 -4.75 -12.72
N GLU A 128 -15.72 -5.11 -13.12
CA GLU A 128 -16.02 -5.35 -14.53
C GLU A 128 -15.64 -4.10 -15.34
N LYS A 129 -14.90 -4.32 -16.43
CA LYS A 129 -14.68 -3.28 -17.44
C LYS A 129 -16.05 -3.00 -18.08
N ARG A 130 -16.65 -1.88 -17.72
CA ARG A 130 -17.74 -1.30 -18.51
C ARG A 130 -17.22 -0.81 -19.86
#